data_AF-A0A358I0E9-F1
#
_entry.id   AF-A0A358I0E9-F1
#
_cell.length_a   1.000
_cell.length_b   1.000
_cell.length_c   1.000
_cell.angle_alpha   90.00
_cell.angle_beta   90.00
_cell.angle_gamma   90.00
#
_symmetry.space_group_name_H-M   'P 1'
#
loop_
_entity.id
_entity.type
_entity.pdbx_description
1 polymer ?
#
loop_
_entity_poly.entity_id
_entity_poly.type
_entity_poly.pdbx_seq_one_letter_code
_entity_poly.pdbx_strand_id
1 'polypeptide(L)'
;MFNLSVQKVEPFDPSGIMPHDMHNQNQKTFETGGSNTLEAFDPIFELKKVAENARDRVKQEFSRSQNTWLDCFINDLSVLLQIIDTKLLPPQLEEIAKRRYTALLEKVLELKEEYPTRETIPPVSVQDELFSALRIID
;
A
#
# COMPACT_ATOMS: atom_id res chain seq x y z
N MET A 1 28.04 -41.31 22.56
CA MET A 1 29.42 -40.78 22.64
C MET A 1 29.90 -40.59 21.22
N PHE A 2 29.91 -39.35 20.71
CA PHE A 2 30.48 -39.03 19.40
C PHE A 2 31.78 -38.26 19.64
N ASN A 3 32.86 -38.86 19.19
CA ASN A 3 34.22 -38.36 19.25
C ASN A 3 34.64 -38.17 17.79
N LEU A 4 34.84 -36.92 17.35
CA LEU A 4 35.31 -36.63 16.00
C LEU A 4 36.33 -35.49 16.08
N SER A 5 37.55 -35.90 15.75
CA SER A 5 38.81 -35.22 15.93
C SER A 5 38.95 -34.01 15.02
N VAL A 6 39.66 -33.02 15.57
CA VAL A 6 40.14 -31.81 14.92
C VAL A 6 41.43 -32.08 14.15
N GLN A 7 41.65 -31.26 13.10
CA GLN A 7 42.90 -30.89 12.40
C GLN A 7 43.40 -31.76 11.23
N LYS A 8 43.45 -31.12 10.05
CA LYS A 8 44.72 -30.92 9.34
C LYS A 8 44.67 -29.60 8.55
N VAL A 9 45.64 -28.73 8.81
CA VAL A 9 45.85 -27.44 8.16
C VAL A 9 46.94 -27.65 7.12
N GLU A 10 46.72 -27.28 5.86
CA GLU A 10 47.75 -27.32 4.82
C GLU A 10 48.43 -25.94 4.69
N PRO A 11 49.76 -25.88 4.47
CA PRO A 11 50.49 -24.63 4.33
C PRO A 11 50.32 -24.04 2.92
N PHE A 12 50.02 -22.74 2.88
CA PHE A 12 49.94 -21.95 1.64
C PHE A 12 51.35 -21.51 1.23
N ASP A 13 51.78 -21.91 0.04
CA ASP A 13 53.08 -21.57 -0.57
C ASP A 13 52.97 -20.20 -1.28
N PRO A 14 53.74 -19.16 -0.90
CA PRO A 14 53.62 -17.84 -1.50
C PRO A 14 54.82 -17.54 -2.41
N SER A 15 54.88 -18.11 -3.60
CA SER A 15 55.85 -17.66 -4.62
C SER A 15 55.47 -18.08 -6.04
N GLY A 16 55.03 -17.11 -6.82
CA GLY A 16 55.04 -17.22 -8.28
C GLY A 16 53.86 -16.52 -8.93
N ILE A 17 54.08 -15.31 -9.43
CA ILE A 17 53.74 -14.86 -10.80
C ILE A 17 54.07 -13.35 -10.87
N MET A 18 55.06 -13.02 -11.69
CA MET A 18 55.37 -11.67 -12.17
C MET A 18 54.72 -11.45 -13.56
N PRO A 19 54.67 -10.20 -14.06
CA PRO A 19 53.45 -9.59 -14.59
C PRO A 19 53.24 -9.81 -16.08
N HIS A 20 51.98 -9.76 -16.51
CA HIS A 20 51.62 -9.50 -17.91
C HIS A 20 50.80 -8.21 -17.97
N ASP A 21 51.44 -7.20 -18.54
CA ASP A 21 50.82 -5.99 -19.04
C ASP A 21 50.06 -6.34 -20.33
N MET A 22 48.77 -6.03 -20.43
CA MET A 22 48.15 -5.50 -21.65
C MET A 22 46.63 -5.33 -21.49
N HIS A 23 46.22 -4.05 -21.59
CA HIS A 23 44.99 -3.56 -22.19
C HIS A 23 43.66 -4.28 -21.86
N ASN A 24 42.84 -3.62 -21.04
CA ASN A 24 41.44 -3.46 -21.43
C ASN A 24 40.90 -2.11 -20.97
N GLN A 25 40.65 -1.24 -21.95
CA GLN A 25 39.79 -0.07 -21.80
C GLN A 25 38.40 -0.55 -21.39
N ASN A 26 37.92 -0.11 -20.24
CA ASN A 26 36.56 0.40 -20.07
C ASN A 26 36.42 0.94 -18.65
N GLN A 27 36.66 2.25 -18.51
CA GLN A 27 36.09 3.01 -17.41
C GLN A 27 34.57 2.97 -17.55
N LYS A 28 33.94 2.10 -16.77
CA LYS A 28 32.58 2.32 -16.29
C LYS A 28 32.62 2.14 -14.78
N THR A 29 32.95 3.22 -14.10
CA THR A 29 32.44 3.51 -12.77
C THR A 29 30.91 3.44 -12.87
N PHE A 30 30.35 2.25 -12.67
CA PHE A 30 29.00 2.16 -12.15
C PHE A 30 29.11 2.53 -10.68
N GLU A 31 29.07 3.83 -10.41
CA GLU A 31 28.47 4.31 -9.18
C GLU A 31 27.03 3.81 -9.22
N THR A 32 26.82 2.60 -8.69
CA THR A 32 25.49 2.21 -8.24
C THR A 32 25.30 3.03 -6.97
N GLY A 33 24.97 4.30 -7.19
CA GLY A 33 24.37 5.14 -6.18
C GLY A 33 23.20 4.33 -5.67
N GLY A 34 23.36 3.78 -4.47
CA GLY A 34 22.25 3.34 -3.67
C GLY A 34 21.41 4.57 -3.36
N SER A 35 20.61 5.00 -4.33
CA SER A 35 19.38 5.71 -4.06
C SER A 35 18.47 4.70 -3.37
N ASN A 36 18.74 4.46 -2.09
CA ASN A 36 17.67 4.26 -1.14
C ASN A 36 16.89 5.58 -1.13
N THR A 37 16.10 5.80 -2.17
CA THR A 37 15.00 6.74 -2.13
C THR A 37 14.11 6.15 -1.04
N LEU A 38 14.29 6.62 0.20
CA LEU A 38 13.23 6.63 1.18
C LEU A 38 12.12 7.39 0.48
N GLU A 39 11.23 6.67 -0.20
CA GLU A 39 10.05 7.26 -0.82
C GLU A 39 9.38 8.06 0.28
N ALA A 40 9.42 9.38 0.14
CA ALA A 40 8.82 10.27 1.11
C ALA A 40 7.36 9.85 1.20
N PHE A 41 7.00 9.26 2.33
CA PHE A 41 5.68 8.70 2.53
C PHE A 41 4.70 9.88 2.59
N ASP A 42 4.02 10.14 1.47
CA ASP A 42 3.03 11.22 1.38
C ASP A 42 1.66 10.65 1.74
N PRO A 43 1.14 10.93 2.95
CA PRO A 43 -0.15 10.41 3.37
C PRO A 43 -1.31 10.97 2.54
N ILE A 44 -1.16 12.16 1.95
CA ILE A 44 -2.17 12.74 1.07
C ILE A 44 -2.21 11.96 -0.25
N PHE A 45 -1.04 11.61 -0.79
CA PHE A 45 -0.96 10.77 -1.99
C PHE A 45 -1.61 9.40 -1.76
N GLU A 46 -1.34 8.76 -0.62
CA GLU A 46 -1.94 7.46 -0.29
C GLU A 46 -3.46 7.55 -0.11
N LEU A 47 -3.98 8.61 0.53
CA LEU A 47 -5.43 8.84 0.64
C LEU A 47 -6.08 9.00 -0.73
N LYS A 48 -5.46 9.76 -1.64
CA LYS A 48 -5.96 9.93 -3.02
C LYS A 48 -5.96 8.61 -3.78
N LYS A 49 -4.86 7.85 -3.69
CA LYS A 49 -4.74 6.53 -4.31
C LYS A 49 -5.78 5.54 -3.77
N VAL A 50 -6.08 5.58 -2.47
CA VAL A 50 -7.14 4.76 -1.89
C VAL A 50 -8.50 5.16 -2.48
N ALA A 51 -8.82 6.46 -2.53
CA ALA A 51 -10.08 6.94 -3.09
C ALA A 51 -10.24 6.61 -4.59
N GLU A 52 -9.19 6.76 -5.39
CA GLU A 52 -9.20 6.46 -6.83
C GLU A 52 -9.46 4.98 -7.13
N ASN A 53 -8.84 4.09 -6.36
CA ASN A 53 -8.96 2.64 -6.55
C ASN A 53 -10.16 2.01 -5.81
N ALA A 54 -10.90 2.79 -5.02
CA ALA A 54 -12.01 2.30 -4.20
C ALA A 54 -13.08 1.58 -5.03
N ARG A 55 -13.41 2.12 -6.21
CA ARG A 55 -14.43 1.53 -7.09
C ARG A 55 -14.09 0.12 -7.50
N ASP A 56 -12.84 -0.13 -7.88
CA ASP A 56 -12.41 -1.44 -8.34
C ASP A 56 -12.28 -2.41 -7.17
N ARG A 57 -11.80 -1.95 -6.00
CA ARG A 57 -11.74 -2.76 -4.78
C ARG A 57 -13.13 -3.20 -4.31
N VAL A 58 -14.09 -2.28 -4.26
CA VAL A 58 -15.48 -2.60 -3.88
C VAL A 58 -16.12 -3.59 -4.86
N LYS A 59 -15.95 -3.40 -6.17
CA LYS A 59 -16.43 -4.35 -7.18
C LYS A 59 -15.80 -5.73 -7.02
N GLN A 60 -14.49 -5.78 -6.82
CA GLN A 60 -13.76 -7.02 -6.64
C GLN A 60 -14.22 -7.75 -5.37
N GLU A 61 -14.32 -7.04 -4.25
CA GLU A 61 -14.76 -7.60 -2.97
C GLU A 61 -16.21 -8.08 -3.04
N PHE A 62 -17.11 -7.30 -3.65
CA PHE A 62 -18.50 -7.70 -3.85
C PHE A 62 -18.62 -8.99 -4.67
N SER A 63 -17.81 -9.12 -5.74
CA SER A 63 -17.80 -10.32 -6.59
C SER A 63 -17.30 -11.59 -5.89
N ARG A 64 -16.51 -11.45 -4.81
CA ARG A 64 -15.84 -12.57 -4.12
C ARG A 64 -16.43 -12.90 -2.74
N SER A 65 -17.04 -11.93 -2.07
CA SER A 65 -17.64 -12.08 -0.74
C SER A 65 -19.12 -12.48 -0.85
N GLN A 66 -19.77 -12.74 0.30
CA GLN A 66 -21.25 -12.83 0.42
C GLN A 66 -21.85 -11.53 0.98
N ASN A 67 -21.04 -10.50 1.13
CA ASN A 67 -21.44 -9.23 1.74
C ASN A 67 -22.37 -8.43 0.82
N THR A 68 -23.10 -7.48 1.40
CA THR A 68 -23.83 -6.48 0.61
C THR A 68 -22.85 -5.55 -0.10
N TRP A 69 -23.32 -4.85 -1.13
CA TRP A 69 -22.49 -3.86 -1.81
C TRP A 69 -22.00 -2.77 -0.85
N LEU A 70 -22.88 -2.31 0.05
CA LEU A 70 -22.56 -1.29 1.04
C LEU A 70 -21.60 -1.80 2.12
N ASP A 71 -21.68 -3.07 2.53
CA ASP A 71 -20.68 -3.66 3.43
C ASP A 71 -19.29 -3.71 2.79
N CYS A 72 -19.21 -4.02 1.49
CA CYS A 72 -17.95 -3.95 0.74
C CYS A 72 -17.39 -2.52 0.70
N PHE A 73 -18.27 -1.53 0.57
CA PHE A 73 -17.91 -0.11 0.63
C PHE A 73 -17.43 0.31 2.03
N ILE A 74 -18.08 -0.15 3.11
CA ILE A 74 -17.65 0.13 4.50
C ILE A 74 -16.27 -0.47 4.79
N ASN A 75 -16.00 -1.67 4.29
CA ASN A 75 -14.68 -2.28 4.45
C ASN A 75 -13.60 -1.43 3.78
N ASP A 76 -13.90 -0.87 2.61
CA ASP A 76 -13.00 0.04 1.91
C ASP A 76 -12.82 1.38 2.65
N LEU A 77 -13.91 1.94 3.19
CA LEU A 77 -13.87 3.10 4.07
C LEU A 77 -12.98 2.88 5.30
N SER A 78 -12.99 1.69 5.87
CA SER A 78 -12.16 1.37 7.04
C SER A 78 -10.66 1.45 6.73
N VAL A 79 -10.25 1.14 5.50
CA VAL A 79 -8.86 1.34 5.03
C VAL A 79 -8.52 2.84 4.99
N LEU A 80 -9.46 3.68 4.54
CA LEU A 80 -9.28 5.13 4.54
C LEU A 80 -9.10 5.67 5.97
N LEU A 81 -9.94 5.23 6.91
CA LEU A 81 -9.82 5.60 8.32
C LEU A 81 -8.47 5.18 8.91
N GLN A 82 -8.00 3.97 8.58
CA GLN A 82 -6.70 3.50 9.03
C GLN A 82 -5.57 4.43 8.56
N ILE A 83 -5.63 4.95 7.33
CA ILE A 83 -4.62 5.92 6.85
C ILE A 83 -4.73 7.24 7.62
N ILE A 84 -5.95 7.73 7.86
CA ILE A 84 -6.18 8.96 8.62
C ILE A 84 -5.62 8.84 10.05
N ASP A 85 -5.84 7.70 10.72
CA ASP A 85 -5.44 7.51 12.12
C ASP A 85 -3.96 7.13 12.29
N THR A 86 -3.37 6.43 11.32
CA THR A 86 -1.98 5.93 11.45
C THR A 86 -0.94 6.84 10.82
N LYS A 87 -1.34 7.75 9.94
CA LYS A 87 -0.41 8.63 9.23
C LYS A 87 -0.43 10.03 9.79
N LEU A 88 0.75 10.66 9.78
CA LEU A 88 0.94 12.02 10.29
C LEU A 88 0.33 13.02 9.29
N LEU A 89 -0.98 13.22 9.36
CA LEU A 89 -1.65 14.30 8.66
C LEU A 89 -1.49 15.61 9.44
N PRO A 90 -1.44 16.77 8.77
CA PRO A 90 -1.61 18.05 9.44
C PRO A 90 -2.92 18.05 10.26
N PRO A 91 -2.95 18.54 11.52
CA PRO A 91 -4.13 18.41 12.39
C PRO A 91 -5.43 18.95 11.79
N GLN A 92 -5.35 20.04 11.02
CA GLN A 92 -6.50 20.60 10.32
C GLN A 92 -7.03 19.67 9.21
N LEU A 93 -6.13 19.01 8.47
CA LEU A 93 -6.51 18.04 7.44
C LEU A 93 -7.04 16.76 8.05
N GLU A 94 -6.46 16.29 9.16
CA GLU A 94 -6.97 15.14 9.90
C GLU A 94 -8.40 15.40 10.40
N GLU A 95 -8.68 16.58 10.97
CA GLU A 95 -10.02 16.94 11.44
C GLU A 95 -11.03 16.98 10.28
N ILE A 96 -10.67 17.59 9.15
CA ILE A 96 -11.51 17.63 7.95
C ILE A 96 -11.77 16.21 7.42
N ALA A 97 -10.72 15.39 7.32
CA ALA A 97 -10.79 14.02 6.86
C ALA A 97 -11.71 13.17 7.74
N LYS A 98 -11.56 13.25 9.07
CA LYS A 98 -12.40 12.55 10.05
C LYS A 98 -13.85 13.00 9.96
N ARG A 99 -14.10 14.32 9.85
CA ARG A 99 -15.47 14.85 9.73
C ARG A 99 -16.16 14.36 8.47
N ARG A 100 -15.47 14.38 7.32
CA ARG A 100 -16.01 13.89 6.05
C ARG A 100 -16.19 12.37 6.06
N TYR A 101 -15.26 11.64 6.68
CA TYR A 101 -15.39 10.20 6.89
C TYR A 101 -16.66 9.86 7.69
N THR A 102 -16.89 10.55 8.82
CA THR A 102 -18.08 10.32 9.65
C THR A 102 -19.37 10.57 8.87
N ALA A 103 -19.46 11.71 8.17
CA ALA A 103 -20.64 12.03 7.36
C ALA A 103 -20.91 10.99 6.25
N LEU A 104 -19.84 10.49 5.62
CA LEU A 104 -19.95 9.44 4.60
C LEU A 104 -20.38 8.10 5.22
N LEU A 105 -19.86 7.75 6.40
CA LEU A 105 -20.26 6.54 7.11
C LEU A 105 -21.74 6.60 7.52
N GLU A 106 -22.20 7.72 8.07
CA GLU A 106 -23.61 7.93 8.43
C GLU A 106 -24.51 7.72 7.22
N LYS A 107 -24.19 8.35 6.09
CA LYS A 107 -24.93 8.17 4.85
C LYS A 107 -24.96 6.72 4.36
N VAL A 108 -23.84 6.00 4.46
CA VAL A 108 -23.79 4.59 4.07
C VAL A 108 -24.65 3.73 5.00
N LEU A 109 -24.71 4.05 6.29
CA LEU A 109 -25.58 3.35 7.24
C LEU A 109 -27.07 3.60 6.96
N GLU A 110 -27.45 4.82 6.59
CA GLU A 110 -28.83 5.13 6.13
C GLU A 110 -29.18 4.32 4.87
N LEU A 111 -28.28 4.31 3.87
CA LEU A 111 -28.48 3.53 2.65
C LEU A 111 -28.58 2.02 2.92
N LYS A 112 -27.99 1.50 4.00
CA LYS A 112 -28.14 0.08 4.35
C LYS A 112 -29.58 -0.30 4.73
N GLU A 113 -30.39 0.66 5.16
CA GLU A 113 -31.82 0.43 5.40
C GLU A 113 -32.57 0.25 4.07
N GLU A 114 -32.18 0.98 3.03
CA GLU A 114 -32.76 0.88 1.68
C GLU A 114 -32.23 -0.32 0.87
N TYR A 115 -30.96 -0.67 1.08
CA TYR A 115 -30.25 -1.74 0.36
C TYR A 115 -29.72 -2.81 1.35
N PRO A 116 -30.60 -3.53 2.07
CA PRO A 116 -30.19 -4.39 3.19
C PRO A 116 -29.62 -5.74 2.77
N THR A 117 -29.76 -6.14 1.49
CA THR A 117 -29.35 -7.46 1.02
C THR A 117 -28.33 -7.36 -0.10
N ARG A 118 -27.67 -8.48 -0.38
CA ARG A 118 -26.70 -8.58 -1.47
C ARG A 118 -27.32 -8.38 -2.85
N GLU A 119 -28.61 -8.71 -2.99
CA GLU A 119 -29.36 -8.64 -4.24
C GLU A 119 -29.78 -7.19 -4.56
N THR A 120 -29.86 -6.34 -3.54
CA THR A 120 -30.21 -4.92 -3.69
C THR A 120 -28.95 -4.07 -3.85
N ILE A 121 -28.47 -3.98 -5.09
CA ILE A 121 -27.31 -3.13 -5.42
C ILE A 121 -27.80 -1.68 -5.58
N PRO A 122 -27.16 -0.69 -4.92
CA PRO A 122 -27.49 0.71 -5.12
C PRO A 122 -27.39 1.12 -6.61
N PRO A 123 -28.26 1.99 -7.11
CA PRO A 123 -28.18 2.47 -8.50
C PRO A 123 -26.86 3.21 -8.74
N VAL A 124 -26.44 3.25 -10.01
CA VAL A 124 -25.14 3.85 -10.40
C VAL A 124 -25.00 5.29 -9.91
N SER A 125 -26.08 6.08 -9.91
CA SER A 125 -26.08 7.44 -9.37
C SER A 125 -25.68 7.52 -7.89
N VAL A 126 -26.19 6.61 -7.06
CA VAL A 126 -25.84 6.52 -5.63
C VAL A 126 -24.41 6.04 -5.48
N GLN A 127 -23.98 5.06 -6.27
CA GLN A 127 -22.58 4.61 -6.26
C GLN A 127 -21.61 5.75 -6.61
N ASP A 128 -21.89 6.50 -7.68
CA ASP A 128 -21.07 7.63 -8.13
C ASP A 128 -20.99 8.73 -7.06
N GLU A 129 -22.09 8.99 -6.36
CA GLU A 129 -22.12 9.94 -5.25
C GLU A 129 -21.23 9.48 -4.08
N LEU A 130 -21.30 8.20 -3.70
CA LEU A 130 -20.45 7.62 -2.65
C LEU A 130 -18.96 7.68 -3.03
N PHE A 131 -18.59 7.35 -4.27
CA PHE A 131 -17.21 7.44 -4.74
C PHE A 131 -16.71 8.88 -4.89
N SER A 132 -17.61 9.83 -5.17
CA SER A 132 -17.27 11.25 -5.18
C SER A 132 -17.00 11.75 -3.76
N ALA A 133 -17.80 11.31 -2.78
CA ALA A 133 -17.63 11.66 -1.37
C ALA A 133 -16.36 11.08 -0.73
N LEU A 134 -15.79 9.99 -1.29
CA LEU A 134 -14.50 9.44 -0.88
C LEU A 134 -13.31 10.38 -1.10
N ARG A 135 -13.46 11.43 -1.92
CA ARG A 135 -12.47 12.50 -2.09
C ARG A 135 -12.49 13.44 -0.88
N ILE A 136 -12.12 12.90 0.27
CA ILE A 136 -12.18 13.58 1.56
C ILE A 136 -11.13 14.69 1.69
N ILE A 137 -10.04 14.65 0.92
CA ILE A 137 -9.02 15.68 0.84
C ILE A 137 -8.75 15.95 -0.65
N ASP A 138 -9.47 16.92 -1.23
CA ASP A 138 -9.27 17.44 -2.58
C ASP A 138 -8.79 18.89 -2.47
#